data_AF-A0A8X6WB69-F1
#
_entry.id   AF-A0A8X6WB69-F1
#
_cell.length_a   1.000
_cell.length_b   1.000
_cell.length_c   1.000
_cell.angle_alpha   90.00
_cell.angle_beta   90.00
_cell.angle_gamma   90.00
#
_symmetry.space_group_name_H-M   'P 1'
#
loop_
_entity.id
_entity.type
_entity.pdbx_description
1 polymer ?
#
loop_
_entity_poly.entity_id
_entity_poly.type
_entity_poly.pdbx_seq_one_letter_code
_entity_poly.pdbx_strand_id
1 'polypeptide(L)' 'MDGRRRETAEFLTDDDIAAAVTQELMEEEGSDDETQCNKKDVVPHADGAAALDLALRYLEQQPDTTPADVLFMRRWRN' A
#
# COMPACT_ATOMS: atom_id res chain seq x y z
N MET A 1 35.37 -22.65 29.04
CA MET A 1 35.19 -21.19 29.20
C MET A 1 34.36 -20.73 28.01
N ASP A 2 33.07 -20.59 28.22
CA ASP A 2 32.06 -20.29 27.19
C ASP A 2 32.22 -18.84 26.71
N GLY A 3 32.72 -18.66 25.50
CA GLY A 3 32.89 -17.37 24.86
C GLY A 3 31.60 -16.92 24.18
N ARG A 4 30.53 -16.71 24.95
CA ARG A 4 29.29 -16.13 24.42
C ARG A 4 29.54 -14.66 24.11
N ARG A 5 29.90 -14.37 22.86
CA ARG A 5 29.93 -13.03 22.28
C ARG A 5 28.53 -12.44 22.46
N ARG A 6 28.34 -11.58 23.46
CA ARG A 6 27.12 -10.79 23.60
C ARG A 6 27.15 -9.79 22.47
N GLU A 7 26.33 -10.01 21.45
CA GLU A 7 25.96 -8.96 20.52
C GLU A 7 25.35 -7.85 21.39
N THR A 8 26.04 -6.73 21.49
CA THR A 8 25.51 -5.54 22.14
C THR A 8 24.35 -5.09 21.29
N ALA A 9 23.12 -5.37 21.72
CA ALA A 9 21.95 -4.72 21.18
C ALA A 9 22.10 -3.23 21.52
N GLU A 10 22.64 -2.47 20.58
CA GLU A 10 22.70 -1.02 20.67
C GLU A 10 21.26 -0.52 20.80
N PHE A 11 20.98 0.25 21.85
CA PHE A 11 19.67 0.85 22.04
C PHE A 11 19.54 1.98 21.03
N LEU A 12 18.79 1.72 19.96
CA LEU A 12 18.43 2.76 18.99
C LEU A 12 17.55 3.79 19.69
N THR A 13 17.94 5.05 19.58
CA THR A 13 17.10 6.18 19.97
C THR A 13 16.05 6.44 18.89
N ASP A 14 14.98 7.16 19.25
CA ASP A 14 13.93 7.53 18.28
C ASP A 14 14.51 8.28 17.07
N ASP A 15 15.58 9.05 17.26
CA ASP A 15 16.32 9.73 16.19
C ASP A 15 17.04 8.73 15.27
N ASP A 16 17.64 7.67 15.81
CA ASP A 16 18.31 6.63 15.00
C ASP A 16 17.30 5.85 14.15
N ILE A 17 16.10 5.61 14.69
CA ILE A 17 14.99 4.97 13.98
C ILE A 17 14.46 5.90 12.88
N ALA A 18 14.25 7.18 13.20
CA ALA A 18 13.79 8.17 12.22
C ALA A 18 14.80 8.33 11.08
N ALA A 19 16.11 8.36 11.39
CA ALA A 19 17.16 8.42 10.39
C ALA A 19 17.13 7.19 9.46
N ALA A 20 17.03 5.98 10.01
CA ALA A 20 16.96 4.75 9.22
C ALA A 20 15.74 4.73 8.27
N VAL A 21 14.56 5.15 8.75
CA VAL A 21 13.34 5.23 7.93
C VAL A 21 13.50 6.27 6.82
N THR A 22 14.05 7.45 7.13
CA THR A 22 14.25 8.49 6.09
C THR A 22 15.28 8.10 5.05
N GLN A 23 16.31 7.36 5.45
CA GLN A 23 17.36 6.91 4.56
C GLN A 23 16.87 5.79 3.63
N GLU A 24 16.09 4.83 4.15
CA GLU A 24 15.42 3.80 3.35
C GLU A 24 14.42 4.42 2.36
N LEU A 25 13.63 5.42 2.79
CA LEU A 25 12.72 6.15 1.89
C LEU A 25 13.47 6.97 0.81
N MET A 26 14.62 7.55 1.13
CA MET A 26 15.46 8.26 0.15
C MET A 26 16.17 7.31 -0.83
N GLU A 27 16.51 6.09 -0.40
CA GLU A 27 17.05 5.05 -1.27
C GLU A 27 15.95 4.43 -2.16
N GLU A 28 14.70 4.37 -1.67
CA GLU A 28 13.53 3.96 -2.45
C GLU A 28 13.11 5.03 -3.48
N GLU A 29 13.13 6.32 -3.12
CA GLU A 29 12.90 7.43 -4.06
C GLU A 29 14.10 7.73 -4.98
N GLY A 30 15.32 7.30 -4.59
CA GLY A 30 16.53 7.40 -5.40
C GLY A 30 16.69 6.27 -6.43
N SER A 31 15.91 5.20 -6.30
CA SER A 31 15.69 4.26 -7.39
C SER A 31 14.61 4.84 -8.30
N ASP A 32 15.06 5.64 -9.26
CA ASP A 32 14.33 6.05 -10.47
C ASP A 32 13.88 4.80 -11.28
N ASP A 33 12.96 4.02 -10.71
CA ASP A 33 11.99 3.21 -11.46
C ASP A 33 10.75 4.06 -11.80
N GLU A 34 10.92 5.39 -11.85
CA GLU A 34 9.91 6.32 -12.35
C GLU A 34 9.90 6.40 -13.90
N THR A 35 10.62 5.51 -14.58
CA THR A 35 10.78 5.56 -16.03
C THR A 35 10.18 4.40 -16.82
N GLN A 36 9.43 3.45 -16.23
CA GLN A 36 8.56 2.54 -17.01
C GLN A 36 7.20 2.15 -16.40
N CYS A 37 6.66 2.88 -15.43
CA CYS A 37 5.19 2.88 -15.32
C CYS A 37 4.66 3.67 -16.51
N ASN A 38 4.05 3.01 -17.50
CA ASN A 38 3.40 3.67 -18.62
C ASN A 38 2.38 4.69 -18.07
N LYS A 39 2.76 5.96 -17.93
CA LYS A 39 1.90 7.08 -17.48
C LYS A 39 0.62 7.24 -18.32
N LYS A 40 0.53 6.50 -19.44
CA LYS A 40 -0.63 6.43 -20.33
C LYS A 40 -1.72 5.46 -19.84
N ASP A 41 -1.42 4.57 -18.90
CA ASP A 41 -2.35 3.56 -18.38
C ASP A 41 -2.72 3.77 -16.90
N VAL A 42 -2.21 4.82 -16.26
CA VAL A 42 -2.57 5.15 -14.87
C VAL A 42 -3.98 5.72 -14.85
N VAL A 43 -4.94 4.94 -14.36
CA VAL A 43 -6.32 5.37 -14.18
C VAL A 43 -6.36 6.49 -13.13
N PRO A 44 -6.90 7.68 -13.44
CA PRO A 44 -7.07 8.74 -12.44
C PRO A 44 -7.91 8.24 -11.27
N HIS A 45 -7.59 8.68 -10.05
CA HIS A 45 -8.32 8.25 -8.85
C HIS A 45 -9.83 8.51 -8.95
N ALA A 46 -10.22 9.66 -9.51
CA ALA A 46 -11.62 9.99 -9.75
C ALA A 46 -12.32 9.00 -10.68
N ASP A 47 -11.63 8.56 -11.74
CA ASP A 47 -12.17 7.60 -12.71
C ASP A 47 -12.27 6.19 -12.09
N GLY A 48 -11.26 5.79 -11.31
CA GLY A 48 -11.28 4.55 -10.55
C GLY A 48 -12.40 4.51 -9.51
N ALA A 49 -12.58 5.60 -8.74
CA ALA A 49 -13.67 5.73 -7.78
C ALA A 49 -15.04 5.67 -8.46
N ALA A 50 -15.22 6.39 -9.57
CA ALA A 50 -16.45 6.36 -10.36
C ALA A 50 -16.76 4.97 -10.93
N ALA A 51 -15.74 4.23 -11.37
CA ALA A 51 -15.87 2.85 -11.84
C ALA A 51 -16.30 1.90 -10.70
N LEU A 52 -15.72 2.04 -9.51
CA LEU A 52 -16.11 1.24 -8.33
C LEU A 52 -17.54 1.53 -7.87
N ASP A 53 -17.97 2.79 -7.91
CA ASP A 53 -19.37 3.17 -7.62
C ASP A 53 -20.35 2.61 -8.66
N LEU A 54 -19.97 2.57 -9.94
CA LEU A 54 -20.78 1.93 -10.97
C LEU A 54 -20.88 0.42 -10.75
N ALA A 55 -19.76 -0.25 -10.47
CA ALA A 55 -19.72 -1.67 -10.22
C ALA A 55 -20.51 -2.06 -8.96
N LEU A 56 -20.44 -1.26 -7.88
CA LEU A 56 -21.25 -1.46 -6.68
C LEU A 56 -22.76 -1.39 -6.99
N ARG A 57 -23.19 -0.39 -7.77
CA ARG A 57 -24.60 -0.26 -8.20
C ARG A 57 -25.05 -1.41 -9.08
N TYR A 58 -24.19 -1.91 -9.98
CA TYR A 58 -24.49 -3.07 -10.81
C TYR A 58 -24.71 -4.31 -9.94
N LEU A 59 -23.81 -4.52 -8.97
CA LEU A 59 -23.87 -5.65 -8.06
C LEU A 59 -25.13 -5.60 -7.18
N GLU A 60 -25.50 -4.43 -6.64
CA GLU A 60 -26.74 -4.25 -5.88
C GLU A 60 -28.01 -4.56 -6.69
N GLN A 61 -27.94 -4.57 -8.03
CA GLN A 61 -29.06 -4.93 -8.92
C GLN A 61 -29.07 -6.41 -9.33
N GLN A 62 -27.99 -7.16 -9.12
CA GLN A 62 -27.98 -8.57 -9.52
C GLN A 62 -28.76 -9.43 -8.51
N PRO A 63 -29.62 -10.36 -8.98
CA PRO A 63 -30.44 -11.20 -8.12
C PRO A 63 -29.62 -12.17 -7.26
N ASP A 64 -28.43 -12.54 -7.73
CA ASP A 64 -27.55 -13.52 -7.08
C ASP A 64 -26.49 -12.88 -6.18
N THR A 65 -26.51 -11.56 -6.04
CA THR A 65 -25.54 -10.84 -5.21
C THR A 65 -25.69 -11.20 -3.74
N THR A 66 -24.57 -11.59 -3.14
CA THR A 66 -24.51 -11.87 -1.71
C THR A 66 -24.12 -10.60 -0.93
N PRO A 67 -24.45 -10.52 0.37
CA PRO A 67 -23.98 -9.43 1.22
C PRO A 67 -22.45 -9.32 1.28
N ALA A 68 -21.72 -10.43 1.11
CA ALA A 68 -20.26 -10.44 1.10
C ALA A 68 -19.70 -9.67 -0.11
N ASP A 69 -20.32 -9.83 -1.28
CA ASP A 69 -19.90 -9.14 -2.51
C ASP A 69 -20.05 -7.61 -2.35
N VAL A 70 -21.16 -7.17 -1.76
CA VAL A 70 -21.43 -5.74 -1.51
C VAL A 70 -20.45 -5.16 -0.49
N LEU A 71 -20.17 -5.88 0.59
CA LEU A 71 -19.22 -5.44 1.62
C LEU A 71 -17.79 -5.36 1.07
N PHE A 72 -17.40 -6.32 0.22
CA PHE A 72 -16.11 -6.32 -0.46
C PHE A 72 -15.99 -5.09 -1.36
N MET A 73 -16.96 -4.86 -2.25
CA MET A 73 -16.93 -3.70 -3.15
C MET A 73 -16.90 -2.36 -2.40
N ARG A 74 -17.63 -2.24 -1.28
CA ARG A 74 -17.58 -1.03 -0.43
C ARG A 74 -16.22 -0.81 0.24
N ARG A 75 -15.51 -1.89 0.57
CA ARG A 75 -14.14 -1.81 1.12
C ARG A 75 -13.13 -1.36 0.08
N TRP A 76 -13.30 -1.73 -1.18
CA TRP A 76 -12.41 -1.33 -2.28
C TRP A 76 -12.60 0.12 -2.71
N ARG A 77 -13.81 0.65 -2.57
CA ARG A 77 -14.13 2.04 -2.89
C ARG A 77 -13.57 3.04 -1.86
N ASN A 78 -13.57 2.67 -0.58
CA ASN A 78 -13.15 3.52 0.54
C ASN A 78 -11.64 3.46 0.77
#